data_AF-A0A3R6PFJ3-F1
#
_entry.id   AF-A0A3R6PFJ3-F1
#
_cell.length_a   1.000
_cell.length_b   1.000
_cell.length_c   1.000
_cell.angle_alpha   90.00
_cell.angle_beta   90.00
_cell.angle_gamma   90.00
#
_symmetry.space_group_name_H-M   'P 1'
#
loop_
_entity.id
_entity.type
_entity.pdbx_description
1 polymer ?
#
loop_
_entity_poly.entity_id
_entity_poly.type
_entity_poly.pdbx_seq_one_letter_code
_entity_poly.pdbx_strand_id
1 'polypeptide(L)'
;MNLTTVEGMQSEIFVPITSKPVFTELKKPLSECKVAFITAGGIHKKDQTPFNTSGDFSYRTIPFDTPSDQLMVTHGGFDNSDINKDVNAMFPIDRLHELVDAGFIGSLADETYTFMGGGGNVEKFREETGPEIARKLKEQGVDIVLCTGGCGTCHRSATIVTRCCEEAGMSCVVIAALPPIARQQGAPRITAPHVPIGSNAGEPNNIPQQTAIVKESLEWVRDCPSYNGMKVLPYEYRHNV
;
A
#
# COMPACT_ATOMS: atom_id res chain seq x y z
N MET A 1 -31.10 -3.47 10.26
CA MET A 1 -31.12 -4.35 11.44
C MET A 1 -30.87 -3.45 12.64
N ASN A 2 -31.86 -3.21 13.50
CA ASN A 2 -31.65 -2.41 14.71
C ASN A 2 -30.93 -3.29 15.72
N LEU A 3 -29.66 -2.98 15.99
CA LEU A 3 -28.90 -3.63 17.04
C LEU A 3 -29.46 -3.18 18.39
N THR A 4 -30.19 -4.06 19.07
CA THR A 4 -30.58 -3.88 20.46
C THR A 4 -29.40 -4.23 21.35
N THR A 5 -28.49 -3.30 21.55
CA THR A 5 -27.45 -3.43 22.58
C THR A 5 -28.01 -2.94 23.91
N VAL A 6 -28.00 -3.80 24.93
CA VAL A 6 -28.32 -3.42 26.30
C VAL A 6 -27.19 -2.55 26.84
N GLU A 7 -27.55 -1.40 27.44
CA GLU A 7 -26.59 -0.47 28.02
C GLU A 7 -25.72 -1.18 29.09
N GLY A 8 -24.39 -1.13 28.92
CA GLY A 8 -23.43 -1.75 29.84
C GLY A 8 -23.01 -3.20 29.55
N MET A 9 -23.52 -3.84 28.50
CA MET A 9 -23.10 -5.19 28.13
C MET A 9 -21.67 -5.17 27.52
N GLN A 10 -20.71 -5.84 28.16
CA GLN A 10 -19.33 -5.99 27.67
C GLN A 10 -19.03 -7.47 27.41
N SER A 11 -18.27 -7.73 26.34
CA SER A 11 -17.81 -9.09 26.01
C SER A 11 -16.82 -9.61 27.07
N GLU A 12 -17.00 -10.85 27.53
CA GLU A 12 -16.06 -11.54 28.43
C GLU A 12 -14.68 -11.72 27.79
N ILE A 13 -14.65 -11.80 26.45
CA ILE A 13 -13.43 -11.88 25.66
C ILE A 13 -13.04 -10.46 25.28
N PHE A 14 -11.77 -10.09 25.48
CA PHE A 14 -11.22 -8.85 24.95
C PHE A 14 -11.45 -8.80 23.44
N VAL A 15 -12.40 -7.98 23.00
CA VAL A 15 -12.59 -7.69 21.59
C VAL A 15 -11.57 -6.60 21.25
N PRO A 16 -10.58 -6.87 20.38
CA PRO A 16 -9.69 -5.82 19.92
C PRO A 16 -10.52 -4.66 19.39
N ILE A 17 -10.14 -3.43 19.73
CA ILE A 17 -10.77 -2.23 19.16
C ILE A 17 -10.67 -2.36 17.63
N THR A 18 -11.80 -2.60 16.98
CA THR A 18 -11.87 -2.69 15.52
C THR A 18 -11.95 -1.27 14.98
N SER A 19 -11.03 -0.91 14.09
CA SER A 19 -11.08 0.38 13.40
C SER A 19 -12.44 0.53 12.71
N LYS A 20 -13.04 1.74 12.81
CA LYS A 20 -14.28 2.07 12.11
C LYS A 20 -14.16 1.68 10.62
N PRO A 21 -15.17 1.04 10.02
CA PRO A 21 -15.10 0.68 8.60
C PRO A 21 -15.01 1.93 7.73
N VAL A 22 -14.07 1.93 6.80
CA VAL A 22 -13.93 2.95 5.74
C VAL A 22 -13.82 2.18 4.43
N PHE A 23 -14.74 2.42 3.51
CA PHE A 23 -14.82 1.69 2.26
C PHE A 23 -15.47 2.55 1.17
N THR A 24 -14.73 2.75 0.09
CA THR A 24 -15.13 3.50 -1.10
C THR A 24 -15.14 2.54 -2.27
N GLU A 25 -16.33 2.27 -2.80
CA GLU A 25 -16.51 1.43 -3.99
C GLU A 25 -15.92 2.11 -5.23
N LEU A 26 -15.25 1.32 -6.07
CA LEU A 26 -14.77 1.79 -7.37
C LEU A 26 -15.94 1.83 -8.36
N LYS A 27 -16.19 3.00 -8.95
CA LYS A 27 -17.33 3.23 -9.85
C LYS A 27 -16.96 3.30 -11.33
N LYS A 28 -15.66 3.31 -11.64
CA LYS A 28 -15.12 3.44 -12.99
C LYS A 28 -14.48 2.13 -13.44
N PRO A 29 -14.50 1.82 -14.74
CA PRO A 29 -13.67 0.72 -15.26
C PRO A 29 -12.19 1.05 -15.05
N LEU A 30 -11.36 0.03 -14.80
CA LEU A 30 -9.93 0.22 -14.52
C LEU A 30 -9.21 1.03 -15.61
N SER A 31 -9.57 0.81 -16.87
CA SER A 31 -9.03 1.53 -18.04
C SER A 31 -9.33 3.03 -18.08
N GLU A 32 -10.22 3.53 -17.22
CA GLU A 32 -10.52 4.97 -17.07
C GLU A 32 -10.00 5.53 -15.73
N CYS A 33 -9.46 4.68 -14.86
CA CYS A 33 -8.99 5.08 -13.55
C CYS A 33 -7.61 5.73 -13.62
N LYS A 34 -7.43 6.81 -12.86
CA LYS A 34 -6.08 7.28 -12.49
C LYS A 34 -5.61 6.53 -11.25
N VAL A 35 -4.44 5.90 -11.33
CA VAL A 35 -3.89 5.02 -10.29
C VAL A 35 -2.67 5.66 -9.64
N ALA A 36 -2.57 5.57 -8.32
CA ALA A 36 -1.35 5.87 -7.57
C ALA A 36 -0.85 4.62 -6.84
N PHE A 37 0.45 4.61 -6.54
CA PHE A 37 1.07 3.56 -5.75
C PHE A 37 1.97 4.19 -4.69
N ILE A 38 1.57 4.08 -3.43
CA ILE A 38 2.36 4.57 -2.29
C ILE A 38 3.08 3.38 -1.63
N THR A 39 4.15 3.64 -0.89
CA THR A 39 4.83 2.56 -0.16
C THR A 39 5.34 3.01 1.18
N ALA A 40 5.12 2.17 2.20
CA ALA A 40 5.73 2.28 3.51
C ALA A 40 7.11 1.57 3.57
N GLY A 41 7.73 1.30 2.41
CA GLY A 41 8.98 0.56 2.26
C GLY A 41 10.25 1.39 2.34
N GLY A 42 10.17 2.72 2.50
CA GLY A 42 11.37 3.57 2.60
C GLY A 42 12.12 3.79 1.28
N ILE A 43 11.42 3.69 0.15
CA ILE A 43 11.99 3.94 -1.18
C ILE A 43 12.07 5.44 -1.43
N HIS A 44 13.16 5.94 -1.97
CA HIS A 44 13.33 7.34 -2.33
C HIS A 44 14.24 7.46 -3.54
N LYS A 45 14.30 8.65 -4.15
CA LYS A 45 15.31 8.90 -5.18
C LYS A 45 16.71 8.93 -4.57
N LYS A 46 17.71 8.52 -5.34
CA LYS A 46 19.13 8.57 -4.95
C LYS A 46 19.63 9.97 -4.58
N ASP A 47 19.01 11.01 -5.14
CA ASP A 47 19.34 12.43 -4.87
C ASP A 47 18.55 13.04 -3.70
N GLN A 48 17.62 12.30 -3.09
CA GLN A 48 16.85 12.76 -1.93
C GLN A 48 17.55 12.41 -0.62
N THR A 49 17.29 13.21 0.41
CA THR A 49 17.71 12.92 1.78
C THR A 49 17.21 11.52 2.19
N PRO A 50 18.12 10.59 2.56
CA PRO A 50 17.74 9.27 3.06
C PRO A 50 16.79 9.36 4.25
N PHE A 51 15.98 8.33 4.46
CA PHE A 51 15.13 8.27 5.64
C PHE A 51 15.95 8.05 6.91
N ASN A 52 15.50 8.63 8.02
CA ASN A 52 16.02 8.26 9.33
C ASN A 52 15.45 6.88 9.73
N THR A 53 16.30 5.87 9.80
CA THR A 53 15.88 4.50 10.14
C THR A 53 15.35 4.37 11.57
N SER A 54 15.47 5.41 12.39
CA SER A 54 14.98 5.51 13.76
C SER A 54 13.89 6.59 13.88
N GLY A 55 12.65 6.26 13.51
CA GLY A 55 11.53 7.15 13.84
C GLY A 55 11.11 8.16 12.76
N ASP A 56 11.53 8.01 11.50
CA ASP A 56 11.10 8.92 10.43
C ASP A 56 9.59 8.81 10.13
N PHE A 57 8.89 9.93 10.30
CA PHE A 57 7.46 10.11 10.04
C PHE A 57 7.20 11.00 8.82
N SER A 58 8.26 11.49 8.18
CA SER A 58 8.17 12.24 6.93
C SER A 58 7.93 11.30 5.75
N TYR A 59 7.60 11.88 4.61
CA TYR A 59 7.47 11.19 3.34
C TYR A 59 8.44 11.81 2.32
N ARG A 60 8.62 11.14 1.19
CA ARG A 60 9.28 11.68 0.00
C ARG A 60 8.29 11.71 -1.14
N THR A 61 8.31 12.79 -1.89
CA THR A 61 7.58 12.92 -3.16
C THR A 61 8.46 12.43 -4.29
N ILE A 62 7.93 11.60 -5.17
CA ILE A 62 8.64 11.04 -6.31
C ILE A 62 7.78 11.24 -7.55
N PRO A 63 8.27 11.92 -8.61
CA PRO A 63 7.61 11.93 -9.91
C PRO A 63 7.42 10.51 -10.43
N PHE A 64 6.22 10.16 -10.89
CA PHE A 64 5.90 8.78 -11.25
C PHE A 64 6.64 8.29 -12.50
N ASP A 65 7.19 9.20 -13.30
CA ASP A 65 8.07 8.92 -14.45
C ASP A 65 9.54 8.74 -14.06
N THR A 66 9.87 8.77 -12.77
CA THR A 66 11.23 8.51 -12.27
C THR A 66 11.68 7.11 -12.71
N PRO A 67 12.81 6.97 -13.44
CA PRO A 67 13.31 5.66 -13.81
C PRO A 67 13.59 4.80 -12.58
N SER A 68 13.24 3.51 -12.63
CA SER A 68 13.42 2.58 -11.52
C SER A 68 14.87 2.50 -11.01
N ASP A 69 15.85 2.70 -11.90
CA ASP A 69 17.27 2.74 -11.55
C ASP A 69 17.71 4.01 -10.79
N GLN A 70 16.88 5.04 -10.70
CA GLN A 70 17.10 6.25 -9.88
C GLN A 70 16.52 6.12 -8.47
N LEU A 71 15.83 5.02 -8.19
CA LEU A 71 15.26 4.73 -6.89
C LEU A 71 16.23 3.88 -6.07
N MET A 72 16.17 4.07 -4.76
CA MET A 72 16.88 3.27 -3.77
C MET A 72 16.06 3.15 -2.50
N VAL A 73 16.50 2.31 -1.57
CA VAL A 73 15.84 2.12 -0.28
C VAL A 73 16.74 2.49 0.87
N THR A 74 16.17 3.16 1.87
CA THR A 74 16.79 3.34 3.19
C THR A 74 15.79 2.88 4.25
N HIS A 75 15.91 1.63 4.69
CA HIS A 75 14.99 1.04 5.66
C HIS A 75 15.71 0.06 6.60
N GLY A 76 15.54 0.22 7.92
CA GLY A 76 16.22 -0.62 8.93
C GLY A 76 15.44 -1.85 9.41
N GLY A 77 14.19 -2.00 8.98
CA GLY A 77 13.27 -3.04 9.48
C GLY A 77 13.11 -4.31 8.64
N PHE A 78 13.86 -4.48 7.54
CA PHE A 78 13.88 -5.69 6.70
C PHE A 78 15.14 -5.72 5.82
N ASP A 79 15.42 -6.87 5.17
CA ASP A 79 16.55 -6.99 4.24
C ASP A 79 16.26 -6.26 2.92
N ASN A 80 17.12 -5.30 2.58
CA ASN A 80 16.99 -4.47 1.39
C ASN A 80 17.53 -5.13 0.12
N SER A 81 18.10 -6.33 0.21
CA SER A 81 18.79 -7.00 -0.91
C SER A 81 17.94 -7.16 -2.16
N ASP A 82 16.65 -7.47 -2.01
CA ASP A 82 15.73 -7.66 -3.13
C ASP A 82 15.37 -6.34 -3.82
N ILE A 83 15.09 -5.29 -3.04
CA ILE A 83 14.82 -3.95 -3.58
C ILE A 83 16.07 -3.37 -4.27
N ASN A 84 17.26 -3.66 -3.73
CA ASN A 84 18.52 -3.23 -4.34
C ASN A 84 18.82 -3.93 -5.67
N LYS A 85 18.31 -5.15 -5.88
CA LYS A 85 18.37 -5.85 -7.17
C LYS A 85 17.33 -5.30 -8.14
N ASP A 86 16.12 -5.07 -7.66
CA ASP A 86 14.97 -4.61 -8.44
C ASP A 86 13.96 -3.92 -7.53
N VAL A 87 13.79 -2.59 -7.70
CA VAL A 87 12.84 -1.80 -6.92
C VAL A 87 11.40 -2.28 -7.13
N ASN A 88 11.10 -2.90 -8.28
CA ASN A 88 9.77 -3.40 -8.60
C ASN A 88 9.30 -4.52 -7.68
N ALA A 89 10.20 -5.16 -6.92
CA ALA A 89 9.83 -6.11 -5.87
C ALA A 89 9.02 -5.45 -4.74
N MET A 90 9.12 -4.13 -4.54
CA MET A 90 8.40 -3.40 -3.49
C MET A 90 7.56 -2.23 -4.02
N PHE A 91 8.09 -1.50 -5.00
CA PHE A 91 7.40 -0.42 -5.71
C PHE A 91 7.47 -0.72 -7.22
N PRO A 92 6.48 -1.45 -7.76
CA PRO A 92 6.43 -1.94 -9.14
C PRO A 92 6.10 -0.82 -10.14
N ILE A 93 6.92 0.23 -10.14
CA ILE A 93 6.77 1.43 -10.98
C ILE A 93 6.78 1.09 -12.47
N ASP A 94 7.67 0.21 -12.90
CA ASP A 94 7.77 -0.20 -14.30
C ASP A 94 6.53 -1.00 -14.71
N ARG A 95 6.08 -1.92 -13.85
CA ARG A 95 4.87 -2.72 -14.10
C ARG A 95 3.61 -1.86 -14.19
N LEU A 96 3.56 -0.76 -13.43
CA LEU A 96 2.45 0.19 -13.48
C LEU A 96 2.41 0.93 -14.82
N HIS A 97 3.57 1.40 -15.32
CA HIS A 97 3.66 2.00 -16.66
C HIS A 97 3.29 1.01 -17.76
N GLU A 98 3.79 -0.22 -17.68
CA GLU A 98 3.42 -1.29 -18.62
C GLU A 98 1.90 -1.55 -18.65
N LEU A 99 1.21 -1.44 -17.51
CA LEU A 99 -0.24 -1.59 -17.42
C LEU A 99 -1.00 -0.38 -18.00
N VAL A 100 -0.42 0.83 -17.97
CA VAL A 100 -0.96 1.99 -18.70
C VAL A 100 -0.80 1.77 -20.20
N ASP A 101 0.40 1.37 -20.65
CA ASP A 101 0.70 1.13 -22.07
C ASP A 101 -0.17 0.02 -22.67
N ALA A 102 -0.49 -1.00 -21.87
CA ALA A 102 -1.42 -2.07 -22.24
C ALA A 102 -2.89 -1.65 -22.23
N GLY A 103 -3.23 -0.42 -21.80
CA GLY A 103 -4.59 0.06 -21.65
C GLY A 103 -5.39 -0.63 -20.54
N PHE A 104 -4.71 -1.33 -19.61
CA PHE A 104 -5.36 -2.01 -18.49
C PHE A 104 -5.82 -1.00 -17.43
N ILE A 105 -5.04 0.06 -17.22
CA ILE A 105 -5.40 1.23 -16.41
C ILE A 105 -5.30 2.50 -17.25
N GLY A 106 -6.04 3.55 -16.87
CA GLY A 106 -6.15 4.76 -17.68
C GLY A 106 -4.91 5.65 -17.62
N SER A 107 -4.43 5.97 -16.42
CA SER A 107 -3.22 6.79 -16.22
C SER A 107 -2.65 6.60 -14.82
N LEU A 108 -1.45 7.13 -14.60
CA LEU A 108 -0.85 7.21 -13.27
C LEU A 108 -0.97 8.62 -12.70
N ALA A 109 -0.84 8.73 -11.38
CA ALA A 109 -0.60 10.00 -10.71
C ALA A 109 0.69 10.65 -11.25
N ASP A 110 0.79 11.97 -11.23
CA ASP A 110 1.98 12.69 -11.66
C ASP A 110 3.10 12.51 -10.62
N GLU A 111 2.73 12.48 -9.33
CA GLU A 111 3.63 12.27 -8.21
C GLU A 111 3.08 11.20 -7.27
N THR A 112 3.99 10.39 -6.72
CA THR A 112 3.71 9.46 -5.63
C THR A 112 4.42 9.84 -4.34
N TYR A 113 4.00 9.19 -3.25
CA TYR A 113 4.44 9.44 -1.89
C TYR A 113 4.93 8.15 -1.25
N THR A 114 6.18 8.18 -0.82
CA THR A 114 6.83 7.08 -0.12
C THR A 114 7.13 7.50 1.31
N PHE A 115 7.08 6.56 2.22
CA PHE A 115 7.32 6.83 3.64
C PHE A 115 7.88 5.60 4.32
N MET A 116 8.27 5.79 5.57
CA MET A 116 8.76 4.74 6.44
C MET A 116 7.69 4.29 7.42
N GLY A 117 7.53 2.98 7.60
CA GLY A 117 6.77 2.45 8.73
C GLY A 117 7.49 2.52 10.07
N GLY A 118 8.83 2.54 10.02
CA GLY A 118 9.74 2.51 11.18
C GLY A 118 9.62 3.71 12.14
N GLY A 119 8.76 4.67 11.80
CA GLY A 119 8.51 5.91 12.53
C GLY A 119 7.93 5.78 13.93
N GLY A 120 7.16 4.71 14.18
CA GLY A 120 6.48 4.49 15.46
C GLY A 120 5.32 5.45 15.77
N ASN A 121 5.37 6.71 15.30
CA ASN A 121 4.42 7.77 15.60
C ASN A 121 3.12 7.64 14.77
N VAL A 122 2.22 6.79 15.26
CA VAL A 122 0.90 6.53 14.67
C VAL A 122 0.03 7.78 14.62
N GLU A 123 0.10 8.64 15.64
CA GLU A 123 -0.70 9.87 15.73
C GLU A 123 -0.33 10.80 14.58
N LYS A 124 0.97 11.04 14.38
CA LYS A 124 1.45 11.87 13.27
C LYS A 124 1.06 11.33 11.89
N PHE A 125 1.13 10.01 11.69
CA PHE A 125 0.65 9.40 10.45
C PHE A 125 -0.85 9.57 10.25
N ARG A 126 -1.64 9.52 11.33
CA ARG A 126 -3.10 9.64 11.28
C ARG A 126 -3.57 11.07 11.09
N GLU A 127 -2.89 12.03 11.71
CA GLU A 127 -3.35 13.42 11.83
C GLU A 127 -2.65 14.37 10.85
N GLU A 128 -1.42 14.07 10.43
CA GLU A 128 -0.62 14.91 9.54
C GLU A 128 -0.32 14.20 8.21
N THR A 129 0.55 13.17 8.23
CA THR A 129 1.13 12.59 7.01
C THR A 129 0.09 11.90 6.13
N GLY A 130 -0.80 11.09 6.71
CA GLY A 130 -1.86 10.38 5.97
C GLY A 130 -2.86 11.33 5.32
N PRO A 131 -3.46 12.28 6.06
CA PRO A 131 -4.34 13.29 5.49
C PRO A 131 -3.67 14.15 4.41
N GLU A 132 -2.39 14.51 4.57
CA GLU A 132 -1.66 15.29 3.57
C GLU A 132 -1.45 14.52 2.27
N ILE A 133 -0.99 13.26 2.35
CA ILE A 133 -0.84 12.38 1.19
C ILE A 133 -2.19 12.16 0.50
N ALA A 134 -3.25 11.88 1.28
CA ALA A 134 -4.59 11.69 0.75
C ALA A 134 -5.11 12.92 -0.01
N ARG A 135 -4.92 14.12 0.56
CA ARG A 135 -5.28 15.40 -0.09
C ARG A 135 -4.53 15.56 -1.41
N LYS A 136 -3.20 15.38 -1.41
CA LYS A 136 -2.37 15.57 -2.60
C LYS A 136 -2.69 14.55 -3.71
N LEU A 137 -2.97 13.30 -3.37
CA LEU A 137 -3.42 12.30 -4.34
C LEU A 137 -4.83 12.63 -4.88
N LYS A 138 -5.72 13.13 -4.01
CA LYS A 138 -7.06 13.55 -4.43
C LYS A 138 -7.03 14.74 -5.39
N GLU A 139 -6.16 15.71 -5.15
CA GLU A 139 -5.94 16.87 -6.02
C GLU A 139 -5.44 16.47 -7.41
N GLN A 140 -4.69 15.37 -7.51
CA GLN A 140 -4.27 14.79 -8.79
C GLN A 140 -5.40 14.04 -9.52
N GLY A 141 -6.57 13.89 -8.90
CA GLY A 141 -7.71 13.17 -9.46
C GLY A 141 -7.54 11.64 -9.41
N VAL A 142 -6.77 11.13 -8.47
CA VAL A 142 -6.55 9.68 -8.29
C VAL A 142 -7.86 8.99 -7.90
N ASP A 143 -8.12 7.83 -8.50
CA ASP A 143 -9.25 6.96 -8.23
C ASP A 143 -8.85 5.75 -7.37
N ILE A 144 -7.65 5.19 -7.62
CA ILE A 144 -7.17 3.97 -6.96
C ILE A 144 -5.81 4.20 -6.32
N VAL A 145 -5.62 3.68 -5.11
CA VAL A 145 -4.31 3.70 -4.41
C VAL A 145 -3.90 2.29 -4.02
N LEU A 146 -2.81 1.79 -4.60
CA LEU A 146 -2.14 0.59 -4.11
C LEU A 146 -1.10 0.98 -3.06
N CYS A 147 -0.89 0.11 -2.08
CA CYS A 147 0.13 0.32 -1.06
C CYS A 147 0.87 -0.96 -0.65
N THR A 148 2.19 -0.87 -0.50
CA THR A 148 3.01 -1.94 0.12
C THR A 148 3.53 -1.55 1.50
N GLY A 149 3.71 -2.55 2.37
CA GLY A 149 4.32 -2.40 3.68
C GLY A 149 5.58 -3.24 3.80
N GLY A 150 6.75 -2.61 4.01
CA GLY A 150 8.04 -3.30 4.04
C GLY A 150 8.33 -4.16 5.28
N CYS A 151 7.81 -3.82 6.46
CA CYS A 151 7.88 -4.65 7.68
C CYS A 151 6.58 -4.53 8.50
N GLY A 152 6.55 -5.07 9.72
CA GLY A 152 5.35 -5.05 10.57
C GLY A 152 4.81 -3.64 10.86
N THR A 153 5.67 -2.69 11.23
CA THR A 153 5.25 -1.30 11.46
C THR A 153 4.87 -0.60 10.15
N CYS A 154 5.45 -0.99 9.02
CA CYS A 154 5.07 -0.49 7.69
C CYS A 154 3.67 -0.93 7.28
N HIS A 155 3.25 -2.16 7.56
CA HIS A 155 1.89 -2.59 7.28
C HIS A 155 0.86 -1.76 8.07
N ARG A 156 1.21 -1.36 9.30
CA ARG A 156 0.40 -0.43 10.10
C ARG A 156 0.34 0.96 9.46
N SER A 157 1.48 1.57 9.13
CA SER A 157 1.49 2.90 8.51
C SER A 157 0.82 2.91 7.13
N ALA A 158 1.07 1.89 6.29
CA ALA A 158 0.40 1.68 5.02
C ALA A 158 -1.12 1.64 5.19
N THR A 159 -1.62 0.92 6.20
CA THR A 159 -3.04 0.87 6.52
C THR A 159 -3.59 2.22 6.96
N ILE A 160 -2.86 3.00 7.77
CA ILE A 160 -3.28 4.33 8.19
C ILE A 160 -3.43 5.26 6.97
N VAL A 161 -2.41 5.33 6.11
CA VAL A 161 -2.41 6.23 4.95
C VAL A 161 -3.46 5.81 3.92
N THR A 162 -3.61 4.50 3.65
CA THR A 162 -4.68 4.02 2.75
C THR A 162 -6.07 4.29 3.30
N ARG A 163 -6.28 4.25 4.63
CA ARG A 163 -7.56 4.65 5.22
C ARG A 163 -7.85 6.14 5.01
N CYS A 164 -6.87 7.03 5.19
CA CYS A 164 -7.03 8.45 4.88
C CYS A 164 -7.38 8.67 3.40
N CYS A 165 -6.75 7.91 2.49
CA CYS A 165 -7.06 7.96 1.06
C CYS A 165 -8.49 7.46 0.78
N GLU A 166 -8.91 6.38 1.46
CA GLU A 166 -10.25 5.83 1.35
C GLU A 166 -11.33 6.80 1.85
N GLU A 167 -11.05 7.53 2.95
CA GLU A 167 -11.91 8.60 3.48
C GLU A 167 -12.03 9.79 2.50
N ALA A 168 -10.98 10.06 1.71
CA ALA A 168 -10.99 11.06 0.64
C ALA A 168 -11.69 10.57 -0.66
N GLY A 169 -12.25 9.35 -0.64
CA GLY A 169 -13.01 8.79 -1.76
C GLY A 169 -12.15 8.20 -2.87
N MET A 170 -10.98 7.65 -2.54
CA MET A 170 -10.19 6.78 -3.42
C MET A 170 -10.38 5.31 -3.01
N SER A 171 -10.37 4.38 -3.95
CA SER A 171 -10.47 2.95 -3.64
C SER A 171 -9.07 2.35 -3.43
N CYS A 172 -8.77 1.91 -2.22
CA CYS A 172 -7.41 1.53 -1.83
C CYS A 172 -7.27 0.02 -1.59
N VAL A 173 -6.07 -0.50 -1.82
CA VAL A 173 -5.66 -1.88 -1.50
C VAL A 173 -4.25 -1.92 -0.95
N VAL A 174 -4.04 -2.74 0.09
CA VAL A 174 -2.71 -3.05 0.61
C VAL A 174 -2.25 -4.40 0.06
N ILE A 175 -1.12 -4.43 -0.65
CA ILE A 175 -0.42 -5.65 -1.04
C ILE A 175 0.46 -6.06 0.15
N ALA A 176 -0.01 -7.03 0.93
CA ALA A 176 0.52 -7.35 2.25
C ALA A 176 1.31 -8.66 2.26
N ALA A 177 2.60 -8.58 2.60
CA ALA A 177 3.41 -9.73 3.02
C ALA A 177 3.06 -10.18 4.46
N LEU A 178 2.49 -9.30 5.28
CA LEU A 178 1.99 -9.57 6.63
C LEU A 178 0.46 -9.30 6.71
N PRO A 179 -0.38 -10.13 6.07
CA PRO A 179 -1.82 -9.92 6.01
C PRO A 179 -2.52 -9.80 7.38
N PRO A 180 -2.15 -10.53 8.45
CA PRO A 180 -2.76 -10.34 9.77
C PRO A 180 -2.63 -8.92 10.30
N ILE A 181 -1.51 -8.23 10.04
CA ILE A 181 -1.29 -6.85 10.51
C ILE A 181 -2.17 -5.88 9.73
N ALA A 182 -2.19 -5.97 8.40
CA ALA A 182 -3.06 -5.13 7.57
C ALA A 182 -4.54 -5.33 7.94
N ARG A 183 -4.95 -6.58 8.19
CA ARG A 183 -6.31 -6.94 8.62
C ARG A 183 -6.65 -6.31 9.97
N GLN A 184 -5.80 -6.51 10.97
CA GLN A 184 -6.00 -5.99 12.33
C GLN A 184 -6.04 -4.45 12.38
N GLN A 185 -5.24 -3.77 11.55
CA GLN A 185 -5.20 -2.31 11.50
C GLN A 185 -6.39 -1.70 10.73
N GLY A 186 -7.16 -2.53 10.02
CA GLY A 186 -8.36 -2.09 9.31
C GLY A 186 -8.09 -1.58 7.90
N ALA A 187 -7.22 -2.26 7.15
CA ALA A 187 -7.03 -1.97 5.73
C ALA A 187 -8.36 -2.09 4.97
N PRO A 188 -8.69 -1.17 4.04
CA PRO A 188 -9.94 -1.23 3.28
C PRO A 188 -10.05 -2.51 2.46
N ARG A 189 -8.97 -2.87 1.75
CA ARG A 189 -8.82 -4.09 0.97
C ARG A 189 -7.40 -4.63 1.10
N ILE A 190 -7.24 -5.94 1.01
CA ILE A 190 -5.96 -6.63 1.15
C ILE A 190 -5.80 -7.63 0.00
N THR A 191 -4.65 -7.59 -0.66
CA THR A 191 -4.14 -8.73 -1.42
C THR A 191 -2.93 -9.32 -0.72
N ALA A 192 -2.83 -10.64 -0.71
CA ALA A 192 -1.83 -11.36 0.06
C ALA A 192 -1.11 -12.39 -0.82
N PRO A 193 -0.05 -12.00 -1.54
CA PRO A 193 0.88 -12.96 -2.13
C PRO A 193 1.78 -13.57 -1.04
N HIS A 194 2.26 -14.79 -1.25
CA HIS A 194 3.14 -15.49 -0.31
C HIS A 194 4.61 -15.13 -0.60
N VAL A 195 5.01 -13.95 -0.15
CA VAL A 195 6.32 -13.33 -0.43
C VAL A 195 6.98 -12.85 0.86
N PRO A 196 8.32 -12.77 0.92
CA PRO A 196 9.01 -12.22 2.06
C PRO A 196 8.70 -10.72 2.22
N ILE A 197 8.86 -10.24 3.46
CA ILE A 197 8.93 -8.80 3.74
C ILE A 197 10.06 -8.19 2.91
N GLY A 198 9.85 -7.01 2.33
CA GLY A 198 10.81 -6.42 1.39
C GLY A 198 10.55 -6.73 -0.08
N SER A 199 9.63 -7.67 -0.40
CA SER A 199 9.34 -8.10 -1.78
C SER A 199 7.84 -8.28 -2.02
N ASN A 200 7.01 -7.39 -1.43
CA ASN A 200 5.55 -7.47 -1.44
C ASN A 200 4.93 -7.58 -2.85
N ALA A 201 5.57 -6.98 -3.86
CA ALA A 201 5.09 -6.97 -5.24
C ALA A 201 5.65 -8.13 -6.07
N GLY A 202 6.47 -9.02 -5.50
CA GLY A 202 6.98 -10.22 -6.17
C GLY A 202 8.49 -10.39 -6.09
N GLU A 203 8.98 -11.50 -6.61
CA GLU A 203 10.40 -11.83 -6.75
C GLU A 203 11.13 -10.78 -7.60
N PRO A 204 12.34 -10.34 -7.21
CA PRO A 204 13.15 -9.43 -8.01
C PRO A 204 13.39 -9.94 -9.43
N ASN A 205 13.22 -9.07 -10.42
CA ASN A 205 13.35 -9.35 -11.86
C ASN A 205 12.35 -10.38 -12.42
N ASN A 206 11.40 -10.87 -11.62
CA ASN A 206 10.33 -11.74 -12.10
C ASN A 206 9.16 -10.90 -12.62
N ILE A 207 9.35 -10.31 -13.81
CA ILE A 207 8.37 -9.42 -14.45
C ILE A 207 6.97 -10.05 -14.50
N PRO A 208 6.77 -11.31 -14.96
CA PRO A 208 5.44 -11.90 -15.02
C PRO A 208 4.74 -11.98 -13.66
N GLN A 209 5.47 -12.36 -12.60
CA GLN A 209 4.90 -12.43 -11.26
C GLN A 209 4.53 -11.05 -10.73
N GLN A 210 5.41 -10.06 -10.92
CA GLN A 210 5.17 -8.70 -10.45
C GLN A 210 3.98 -8.04 -11.16
N THR A 211 3.91 -8.14 -12.49
CA THR A 211 2.75 -7.66 -13.26
C THR A 211 1.47 -8.31 -12.77
N ALA A 212 1.49 -9.63 -12.54
CA ALA A 212 0.30 -10.37 -12.16
C ALA A 212 -0.19 -10.02 -10.74
N ILE A 213 0.72 -9.83 -9.78
CA ILE A 213 0.38 -9.34 -8.42
C ILE A 213 -0.28 -7.97 -8.50
N VAL A 214 0.28 -7.03 -9.26
CA VAL A 214 -0.28 -5.67 -9.40
C VAL A 214 -1.64 -5.72 -10.08
N LYS A 215 -1.76 -6.47 -11.18
CA LYS A 215 -2.99 -6.62 -11.94
C LYS A 215 -4.12 -7.23 -11.11
N GLU A 216 -3.87 -8.35 -10.43
CA GLU A 216 -4.87 -8.98 -9.57
C GLU A 216 -5.25 -8.11 -8.36
N SER A 217 -4.32 -7.26 -7.89
CA SER A 217 -4.61 -6.29 -6.83
C SER A 217 -5.53 -5.17 -7.31
N LEU A 218 -5.33 -4.67 -8.54
CA LEU A 218 -6.24 -3.72 -9.19
C LEU A 218 -7.64 -4.34 -9.42
N GLU A 219 -7.69 -5.59 -9.87
CA GLU A 219 -8.96 -6.32 -10.02
C GLU A 219 -9.64 -6.50 -8.66
N TRP A 220 -8.88 -6.78 -7.59
CA TRP A 220 -9.43 -6.84 -6.24
C TRP A 220 -10.00 -5.50 -5.76
N VAL A 221 -9.44 -4.36 -6.18
CA VAL A 221 -10.04 -3.05 -5.89
C VAL A 221 -11.45 -2.95 -6.46
N ARG A 222 -11.66 -3.42 -7.70
CA ARG A 222 -12.95 -3.48 -8.38
C ARG A 222 -13.91 -4.50 -7.75
N ASP A 223 -13.41 -5.68 -7.41
CA ASP A 223 -14.25 -6.86 -7.09
C ASP A 223 -14.50 -7.08 -5.60
N CYS A 224 -13.75 -6.41 -4.71
CA CYS A 224 -13.87 -6.61 -3.27
C CYS A 224 -15.29 -6.21 -2.79
N PRO A 225 -16.04 -7.13 -2.14
CA PRO A 225 -17.45 -6.90 -1.83
C PRO A 225 -17.67 -6.03 -0.59
N SER A 226 -16.68 -5.89 0.29
CA SER A 226 -16.82 -5.17 1.54
C SER A 226 -15.49 -4.78 2.18
N TYR A 227 -15.56 -3.89 3.18
CA TYR A 227 -14.45 -3.47 4.03
C TYR A 227 -13.66 -4.66 4.61
N ASN A 228 -12.33 -4.51 4.65
CA ASN A 228 -11.39 -5.50 5.20
C ASN A 228 -11.41 -6.84 4.44
N GLY A 229 -11.90 -6.81 3.20
CA GLY A 229 -11.87 -7.95 2.29
C GLY A 229 -10.43 -8.31 1.90
N MET A 230 -10.14 -9.60 1.92
CA MET A 230 -8.81 -10.14 1.62
C MET A 230 -8.89 -11.17 0.51
N LYS A 231 -8.00 -11.05 -0.48
CA LYS A 231 -7.76 -12.06 -1.51
C LYS A 231 -6.34 -12.61 -1.35
N VAL A 232 -6.20 -13.91 -1.13
CA VAL A 232 -4.91 -14.59 -1.21
C VAL A 232 -4.57 -14.76 -2.68
N LEU A 233 -3.37 -14.34 -3.08
CA LEU A 233 -2.92 -14.46 -4.47
C LEU A 233 -2.09 -15.75 -4.62
N PRO A 234 -2.17 -16.44 -5.78
CA PRO A 234 -1.51 -17.73 -5.99
C PRO A 234 0.00 -17.59 -6.31
N TYR A 235 0.64 -16.51 -5.85
CA TYR A 235 2.04 -16.22 -6.15
C TYR A 235 2.89 -16.45 -4.90
N GLU A 236 3.94 -17.23 -5.08
CA GLU A 236 4.89 -17.54 -4.02
C GLU A 236 6.31 -17.13 -4.46
N TYR A 237 7.04 -16.52 -3.54
CA TYR A 237 8.48 -16.29 -3.65
C TYR A 237 9.11 -16.63 -2.30
N ARG A 238 10.15 -17.46 -2.33
CA ARG A 238 10.95 -17.82 -1.14
C ARG A 238 12.35 -17.26 -1.34
N HIS A 239 12.72 -16.32 -0.48
CA HIS A 239 14.10 -15.82 -0.48
C HIS A 239 15.03 -16.98 -0.09
N ASN A 240 15.98 -17.31 -0.97
CA ASN A 240 16.98 -18.33 -0.67
C ASN A 240 17.96 -17.75 0.36
N VAL A 241 17.77 -18.12 1.63
CA VAL A 241 18.77 -17.96 2.70
C VAL A 241 19.81 -19.06 2.63
#